data_AF-A0A2G9V270-F1
#
_entry.id   AF-A0A2G9V270-F1
#
_cell.length_a   1.000
_cell.length_b   1.000
_cell.length_c   1.000
_cell.angle_alpha   90.00
_cell.angle_beta   90.00
_cell.angle_gamma   90.00
#
_symmetry.space_group_name_H-M   'P 1'
#
loop_
_entity.id
_entity.type
_entity.pdbx_description
1 polymer ?
#
loop_
_entity_poly.entity_id
_entity_poly.type
_entity_poly.pdbx_seq_one_letter_code
_entity_poly.pdbx_strand_id
1 'polypeptide(L)'
;MSYSEAIWPSQSLNITLGTCEEEPEVCNEQYQENAAMLEVFYEALNFETLTESEAYGVVKMLADFGGQLGLWSGVSFMTICEFVCLFCELLYMMILHHYNKYKMKKREKDDF
;
A
#
# COMPACT_ATOMS: atom_id res chain seq x y z
N MET A 1 -20.59 -11.36 -6.70
CA MET A 1 -21.36 -12.54 -6.27
C MET A 1 -22.48 -12.74 -7.27
N SER A 2 -22.56 -13.92 -7.86
CA SER A 2 -23.63 -14.30 -8.79
C SER A 2 -24.62 -15.19 -8.05
N TYR A 3 -25.91 -15.00 -8.25
CA TYR A 3 -26.96 -15.86 -7.70
C TYR A 3 -27.68 -16.59 -8.84
N SER A 4 -28.11 -17.82 -8.58
CA SER A 4 -28.88 -18.64 -9.51
C SER A 4 -29.95 -19.39 -8.73
N GLU A 5 -31.16 -19.44 -9.27
CA GLU A 5 -32.34 -20.03 -8.64
C GLU A 5 -32.95 -21.08 -9.57
N ALA A 6 -33.40 -22.19 -8.98
CA ALA A 6 -34.10 -23.27 -9.69
C ALA A 6 -35.24 -23.80 -8.82
N ILE A 7 -36.30 -24.31 -9.47
CA ILE A 7 -37.45 -24.88 -8.78
C ILE A 7 -37.03 -26.19 -8.11
N TRP A 8 -37.28 -26.27 -6.81
CA TRP A 8 -37.07 -27.46 -5.99
C TRP A 8 -38.16 -27.51 -4.91
N PRO A 9 -38.70 -28.69 -4.53
CA PRO A 9 -38.43 -30.01 -5.11
C PRO A 9 -39.13 -30.21 -6.46
N SER A 10 -38.62 -31.10 -7.31
CA SER A 10 -39.28 -31.37 -8.60
C SER A 10 -40.56 -32.19 -8.39
N GLN A 11 -41.65 -31.77 -9.05
CA GLN A 11 -42.99 -32.38 -8.95
C GLN A 11 -43.04 -33.87 -9.35
N SER A 12 -42.03 -34.38 -10.06
CA SER A 12 -41.90 -35.77 -10.49
C SER A 12 -41.30 -36.72 -9.45
N LEU A 13 -40.79 -36.21 -8.32
CA LEU A 13 -40.15 -37.04 -7.30
C LEU A 13 -41.21 -37.58 -6.32
N ASN A 14 -41.63 -38.84 -6.50
CA ASN A 14 -42.38 -39.58 -5.49
C ASN A 14 -41.41 -40.29 -4.51
N ILE A 15 -40.62 -39.50 -3.81
CA ILE A 15 -39.68 -39.98 -2.78
C ILE A 15 -39.86 -39.11 -1.53
N THR A 16 -39.77 -39.73 -0.36
CA THR A 16 -39.74 -39.03 0.92
C THR A 16 -38.48 -38.18 1.01
N LEU A 17 -38.65 -36.88 0.82
CA LEU A 17 -37.57 -35.90 0.96
C LEU A 17 -37.44 -35.57 2.45
N GLY A 18 -36.34 -36.02 3.08
CA GLY A 18 -36.14 -35.86 4.52
C GLY A 18 -36.88 -36.89 5.39
N THR A 19 -37.01 -36.59 6.68
CA THR A 19 -37.65 -37.46 7.70
C THR A 19 -39.12 -37.11 7.88
N CYS A 20 -39.90 -37.17 6.82
CA CYS A 20 -41.34 -36.95 6.86
C CYS A 20 -42.02 -38.25 7.29
N GLU A 21 -42.80 -38.22 8.38
CA GLU A 21 -43.55 -39.40 8.87
C GLU A 21 -44.96 -39.50 8.25
N GLU A 22 -45.37 -38.52 7.43
CA GLU A 22 -46.69 -38.45 6.78
C GLU A 22 -46.68 -38.97 5.33
N GLU A 23 -47.87 -39.07 4.73
CA GLU A 23 -48.09 -39.52 3.36
C GLU A 23 -47.35 -38.60 2.35
N PRO A 24 -46.72 -39.16 1.29
CA PRO A 24 -45.81 -38.42 0.42
C PRO A 24 -46.44 -37.21 -0.30
N GLU A 25 -47.76 -37.21 -0.49
CA GLU A 25 -48.48 -36.10 -1.13
C GLU A 25 -48.53 -34.84 -0.24
N VAL A 26 -48.94 -34.99 1.03
CA VAL A 26 -48.99 -33.89 2.01
C VAL A 26 -47.59 -33.33 2.27
N CYS A 27 -46.62 -34.23 2.31
CA CYS A 27 -45.23 -33.86 2.52
C CYS A 27 -44.70 -32.98 1.37
N ASN A 28 -45.02 -33.32 0.12
CA ASN A 28 -44.57 -32.57 -1.05
C ASN A 28 -45.15 -31.16 -1.07
N GLU A 29 -46.43 -30.99 -0.74
CA GLU A 29 -47.06 -29.65 -0.61
C GLU A 29 -46.35 -28.80 0.45
N GLN A 30 -46.06 -29.38 1.61
CA GLN A 30 -45.40 -28.67 2.70
C GLN A 30 -43.97 -28.24 2.36
N TYR A 31 -43.21 -29.10 1.67
CA TYR A 31 -41.85 -28.79 1.21
C TYR A 31 -41.85 -27.75 0.08
N GLN A 32 -42.87 -27.72 -0.78
CA GLN A 32 -42.98 -26.71 -1.84
C GLN A 32 -43.24 -25.30 -1.29
N GLU A 33 -44.03 -25.17 -0.21
CA GLU A 33 -44.36 -23.86 0.34
C GLU A 33 -43.33 -23.36 1.36
N ASN A 34 -42.69 -24.25 2.12
CA ASN A 34 -41.91 -23.86 3.30
C ASN A 34 -40.41 -24.19 3.22
N ALA A 35 -39.94 -24.93 2.21
CA ALA A 35 -38.54 -25.34 2.15
C ALA A 35 -37.78 -24.64 1.02
N ALA A 36 -36.51 -24.36 1.31
CA ALA A 36 -35.56 -23.80 0.36
C ALA A 36 -34.24 -24.58 0.43
N MET A 37 -33.68 -24.90 -0.73
CA MET A 37 -32.36 -25.51 -0.85
C MET A 37 -31.33 -24.44 -1.18
N LEU A 38 -30.29 -24.34 -0.35
CA LEU A 38 -29.18 -23.41 -0.56
C LEU A 38 -27.88 -24.20 -0.76
N GLU A 39 -27.24 -24.01 -1.91
CA GLU A 39 -25.92 -24.58 -2.21
C GLU A 39 -24.93 -23.45 -2.45
N VAL A 40 -23.86 -23.41 -1.64
CA VAL A 40 -22.80 -22.41 -1.75
C VAL A 40 -21.55 -23.08 -2.30
N PHE A 41 -21.17 -22.70 -3.51
CA PHE A 41 -19.99 -23.23 -4.19
C PHE A 41 -19.09 -22.10 -4.70
N TYR A 42 -17.80 -22.40 -4.83
CA TYR A 42 -16.84 -21.51 -5.48
C TYR A 42 -16.91 -21.70 -7.00
N GLU A 43 -17.08 -20.61 -7.75
CA GLU A 43 -17.15 -20.64 -9.22
C GLU A 43 -15.82 -21.09 -9.87
N ALA A 44 -14.69 -20.71 -9.26
CA ALA A 44 -13.36 -21.18 -9.63
C ALA A 44 -12.45 -21.22 -8.39
N LEU A 45 -11.45 -22.11 -8.37
CA LEU A 45 -10.45 -22.21 -7.30
C LEU A 45 -9.38 -21.09 -7.34
N ASN A 46 -9.68 -19.98 -8.01
CA ASN A 46 -8.77 -18.84 -8.13
C ASN A 46 -9.09 -17.83 -7.03
N PHE A 47 -8.14 -17.65 -6.12
CA PHE A 47 -8.22 -16.61 -5.09
C PHE A 47 -7.68 -15.30 -5.67
N GLU A 48 -8.57 -14.35 -5.94
CA GLU A 48 -8.16 -13.00 -6.34
C GLU A 48 -7.63 -12.26 -5.11
N THR A 49 -6.31 -12.14 -5.01
CA THR A 49 -5.66 -11.48 -3.87
C THR A 49 -5.39 -10.03 -4.24
N LEU A 50 -6.24 -9.11 -3.77
CA LEU A 50 -6.05 -7.67 -3.98
C LEU A 50 -4.99 -7.15 -3.01
N THR A 51 -3.72 -7.22 -3.42
CA THR A 51 -2.61 -6.66 -2.66
C THR A 51 -2.47 -5.16 -2.98
N GLU A 52 -2.82 -4.30 -2.02
CA GLU A 52 -2.42 -2.89 -2.07
C GLU A 52 -0.92 -2.79 -1.79
N SER A 53 -0.14 -2.53 -2.84
CA SER A 53 1.25 -2.10 -2.72
C SER A 53 1.28 -0.58 -2.64
N GLU A 54 2.14 0.00 -1.81
CA GLU A 54 2.28 1.46 -1.68
C GLU A 54 2.43 2.08 -3.08
N ALA A 55 1.43 2.87 -3.48
CA ALA A 55 1.37 3.47 -4.81
C ALA A 55 2.63 4.32 -5.10
N TYR A 56 3.24 4.86 -4.04
CA TYR A 56 4.42 5.70 -4.15
C TYR A 56 5.34 5.57 -2.93
N GLY A 57 6.25 4.60 -2.98
CA GLY A 57 7.31 4.47 -1.97
C GLY A 57 8.38 5.57 -2.10
N VAL A 58 9.13 5.78 -1.02
CA VAL A 58 10.22 6.77 -0.96
C VAL A 58 11.24 6.65 -2.10
N VAL A 59 11.44 5.43 -2.61
CA VAL A 59 12.36 5.15 -3.73
C VAL A 59 11.87 5.78 -5.04
N LYS A 60 10.56 5.70 -5.33
CA LYS A 60 9.98 6.30 -6.55
C LYS A 60 10.03 7.83 -6.49
N MET A 61 9.77 8.39 -5.30
CA MET A 61 9.87 9.84 -5.08
C MET A 61 11.28 10.39 -5.33
N LEU A 62 12.30 9.71 -4.82
CA LEU A 62 13.69 10.11 -5.03
C LEU A 62 14.13 9.93 -6.50
N ALA A 63 13.62 8.90 -7.18
CA ALA A 63 13.89 8.69 -8.60
C ALA A 63 13.33 9.81 -9.47
N ASP A 64 12.09 10.24 -9.23
CA ASP A 64 11.47 11.33 -10.00
C ASP A 64 12.13 12.68 -9.68
N PHE A 65 12.48 12.93 -8.42
CA PHE A 65 13.18 14.15 -8.02
C PHE A 65 14.59 14.24 -8.63
N GLY A 66 15.37 13.15 -8.55
CA GLY A 66 16.70 13.07 -9.16
C GLY A 66 16.65 13.14 -10.69
N GLY A 67 15.64 12.50 -11.30
CA GLY A 67 15.42 12.53 -12.74
C GLY A 67 15.10 13.93 -13.26
N GLN A 68 14.19 14.65 -12.59
CA GLN A 68 13.83 16.02 -12.97
C GLN A 68 14.98 17.01 -12.72
N LEU A 69 15.67 16.93 -11.59
CA LEU A 69 16.81 17.80 -11.30
C LEU A 69 18.00 17.55 -12.25
N GLY A 70 18.27 16.28 -12.57
CA GLY A 70 19.29 15.89 -13.53
C GLY A 70 18.96 16.33 -14.95
N LEU A 71 17.69 16.24 -15.36
CA LEU A 71 17.25 16.62 -16.70
C LEU A 71 17.27 18.14 -16.93
N TRP A 72 16.80 18.93 -15.95
CA TRP A 72 16.64 20.38 -16.11
C TRP A 72 17.89 21.19 -15.73
N SER A 73 18.58 20.79 -14.67
CA SER A 73 19.71 21.55 -14.13
C SER A 73 21.07 20.91 -14.39
N GLY A 74 21.11 19.66 -14.90
CA GLY A 74 22.34 18.90 -15.04
C GLY A 74 23.04 18.61 -13.71
N VAL A 75 22.36 18.84 -12.59
CA VAL A 75 22.90 18.65 -11.24
C VAL A 75 22.89 17.17 -10.92
N SER A 76 24.06 16.65 -10.55
CA SER A 76 24.26 15.27 -10.15
C SER A 76 24.65 15.18 -8.68
N PHE A 77 24.67 13.96 -8.14
CA PHE A 77 25.20 13.67 -6.80
C PHE A 77 26.63 14.22 -6.63
N MET A 78 27.45 14.14 -7.68
CA MET A 78 28.81 14.70 -7.68
C MET A 78 28.82 16.21 -7.46
N THR A 79 27.88 16.94 -8.06
CA THR A 79 27.76 18.40 -7.92
C THR A 79 27.36 18.79 -6.48
N ILE A 80 26.53 17.97 -5.82
CA ILE A 80 26.16 18.17 -4.40
C ILE A 80 27.38 17.95 -3.51
N CYS A 81 28.15 16.89 -3.74
CA CYS A 81 29.39 16.63 -3.00
C CYS A 81 30.38 17.79 -3.11
N GLU A 82 30.57 18.32 -4.32
CA GLU A 82 31.43 19.48 -4.55
C GLU A 82 30.96 20.72 -3.78
N PHE A 83 29.66 21.00 -3.80
CA PHE A 83 29.08 22.11 -3.03
C PHE A 83 29.29 21.97 -1.53
N VAL A 84 29.17 20.75 -0.98
CA VAL A 84 29.40 20.47 0.45
C VAL A 84 30.88 20.67 0.81
N CYS A 85 31.82 20.16 -0.01
CA CYS A 85 33.25 20.38 0.20
C CYS A 85 33.58 21.86 0.20
N LEU A 86 33.07 22.61 -0.79
CA LEU A 86 33.26 24.05 -0.90
C LEU A 86 32.68 24.79 0.31
N PHE A 87 31.49 24.38 0.78
CA PHE A 87 30.88 24.96 1.98
C PHE A 87 31.72 24.70 3.23
N CYS A 88 32.24 23.48 3.41
CA CYS A 88 33.14 23.13 4.52
C CYS A 88 34.44 23.94 4.49
N GLU A 89 35.07 24.11 3.32
CA GLU A 89 36.27 24.94 3.17
C GLU A 89 35.98 26.41 3.49
N LEU A 90 34.86 26.96 3.00
CA LEU A 90 34.45 28.32 3.32
C LEU A 90 34.21 28.50 4.83
N LEU A 91 33.54 27.56 5.48
CA LEU A 91 33.34 27.58 6.93
C LEU A 91 34.67 27.54 7.68
N TYR A 92 35.59 26.66 7.28
CA TYR A 92 36.92 26.55 7.90
C TYR A 92 37.69 27.87 7.80
N MET A 93 37.72 28.47 6.61
CA MET A 93 38.37 29.76 6.39
C MET A 93 37.69 30.90 7.17
N MET A 94 36.36 30.93 7.22
CA MET A 94 35.62 31.92 8.02
C MET A 94 35.92 31.79 9.52
N ILE A 95 35.95 30.56 10.05
CA ILE A 95 36.26 30.29 11.46
C ILE A 95 37.70 30.72 11.77
N LEU A 96 38.67 30.35 10.94
CA LEU A 96 40.07 30.77 11.10
C LEU A 96 40.25 32.28 11.04
N HIS A 97 39.58 32.94 10.08
CA HIS A 97 39.61 34.38 9.97
C HIS A 97 39.04 35.06 11.23
N HIS A 98 37.88 34.59 11.70
CA HIS A 98 37.29 35.08 12.95
C HIS A 98 38.16 34.80 14.16
N TYR A 99 38.77 33.61 14.25
CA TYR A 99 39.65 33.23 15.35
C TYR A 99 40.92 34.07 15.39
N ASN A 100 41.55 34.33 14.23
CA ASN A 100 42.71 35.20 14.12
C ASN A 100 42.37 36.65 14.51
N LYS A 101 41.23 37.18 14.05
CA LYS A 101 40.75 38.51 14.43
C LYS A 101 40.48 38.63 15.92
N TYR A 102 39.91 37.58 16.53
CA TYR A 102 39.68 37.50 17.97
C TYR A 102 41.00 37.43 18.76
N LYS A 103 41.98 36.65 18.28
CA LYS A 103 43.32 36.55 18.87
C LYS A 103 44.07 37.88 18.85
N MET A 104 43.96 38.67 17.78
CA MET A 104 44.60 40.00 17.72
C MET A 104 43.98 40.97 18.72
N LYS A 105 42.65 41.02 18.81
CA LYS A 105 41.96 41.83 19.83
C LYS A 105 42.27 41.42 21.26
N LYS A 106 42.55 40.13 21.50
CA LYS A 106 42.96 39.65 22.81
C LYS A 106 44.38 40.12 23.15
N ARG A 107 45.33 40.04 22.20
CA ARG A 107 46.70 40.56 22.40
C ARG A 107 46.73 42.05 22.72
N GLU A 108 45.97 42.89 22.01
CA GLU A 108 45.87 44.33 22.33
C GLU A 108 45.32 44.63 23.74
N LYS A 109 44.50 43.74 24.31
CA LYS A 109 43.99 43.88 25.68
C LYS A 109 44.95 43.36 26.74
N ASP A 110 45.81 42.41 26.38
CA ASP A 110 46.82 41.87 27.29
C ASP A 110 48.06 42.81 27.37
N ASP A 111 48.25 43.68 26.36
CA ASP A 111 49.32 44.68 26.28
C ASP A 111 48.98 46.05 26.95
N PHE A 112 47.78 46.22 27.53
CA PHE A 112 47.32 47.42 28.25
C PHE A 112 46.97 47.10 29.71
#